data_AF-A0A7R9C3R8-F1
#
_entry.id   AF-A0A7R9C3R8-F1
#
_cell.length_a   1.000
_cell.length_b   1.000
_cell.length_c   1.000
_cell.angle_alpha   90.00
_cell.angle_beta   90.00
_cell.angle_gamma   90.00
#
_symmetry.space_group_name_H-M   'P 1'
#
loop_
_entity.id
_entity.type
_entity.pdbx_description
1 polymer ?
#
loop_
_entity_poly.entity_id
_entity_poly.type
_entity_poly.pdbx_seq_one_letter_code
_entity_poly.pdbx_strand_id
1 'polypeptide(L)'
;MIELAKFAKQHVPEEHELDDKDFVLKRAEILAKAGMTSGLVALSKTDSDNCKELIARVLNAMCEMAELRGIVVQQGGAKILIPMALEGTVKGKRQAIQAIARIGITINPEVAFPGQRSCEVVRPLLKNLHVECSALENFESLMCLTNLAGMNETVRKRIIKEGGLSWIEHYLYEDHEMLKRAAAQAINNMMLSEDVIKMHE
;
A
#
# COMPACT_ATOMS: atom_id res chain seq x y z
N MET A 1 4.94 5.12 -28.85
CA MET A 1 6.02 4.15 -29.16
C MET A 1 5.52 2.94 -29.95
N ILE A 2 4.36 2.35 -29.62
CA ILE A 2 3.80 1.19 -30.34
C ILE A 2 3.55 1.51 -31.83
N GLU A 3 3.02 2.69 -32.16
CA GLU A 3 2.79 3.09 -33.56
C GLU A 3 4.09 3.28 -34.36
N LEU A 4 5.16 3.74 -33.70
CA LEU A 4 6.51 3.86 -34.30
C LEU A 4 7.14 2.47 -34.53
N ALA A 5 6.92 1.51 -33.63
CA ALA A 5 7.37 0.13 -33.79
C ALA A 5 6.62 -0.60 -34.92
N LYS A 6 5.29 -0.37 -35.04
CA LYS A 6 4.48 -0.85 -36.18
C LYS A 6 4.96 -0.25 -37.51
N PHE A 7 5.29 1.04 -37.52
CA PHE A 7 5.85 1.73 -38.70
C PHE A 7 7.25 1.19 -39.07
N ALA A 8 8.08 0.87 -38.08
CA ALA A 8 9.44 0.33 -38.26
C ALA A 8 9.47 -1.19 -38.58
N LYS A 9 8.32 -1.84 -38.79
CA LYS A 9 8.19 -3.30 -38.99
C LYS A 9 8.86 -4.15 -37.89
N GLN A 10 9.04 -3.58 -36.71
CA GLN A 10 9.48 -4.34 -35.53
C GLN A 10 8.30 -5.20 -35.07
N HIS A 11 8.55 -6.45 -34.64
CA HIS A 11 7.51 -7.29 -34.08
C HIS A 11 6.94 -6.61 -32.83
N VAL A 12 5.67 -6.23 -32.90
CA VAL A 12 4.92 -5.70 -31.76
C VAL A 12 4.25 -6.91 -31.11
N PRO A 13 4.58 -7.24 -29.85
CA PRO A 13 3.88 -8.29 -29.13
C PRO A 13 2.38 -8.00 -29.14
N GLU A 14 1.58 -8.95 -29.60
CA GLU A 14 0.12 -8.87 -29.51
C GLU A 14 -0.28 -9.23 -28.07
N GLU A 15 -0.98 -8.31 -27.41
CA GLU A 15 -1.57 -8.62 -26.11
C GLU A 15 -2.65 -9.67 -26.30
N HIS A 16 -2.56 -10.76 -25.54
CA HIS A 16 -3.53 -11.84 -25.60
C HIS A 16 -4.81 -11.39 -24.88
N GLU A 17 -6.00 -11.72 -25.42
CA GLU A 17 -7.28 -11.32 -24.82
C GLU A 17 -7.40 -11.72 -23.34
N LEU A 18 -6.84 -12.88 -22.96
CA LEU A 18 -6.80 -13.34 -21.57
C LEU A 18 -5.88 -12.52 -20.64
N ASP A 19 -5.07 -11.61 -21.15
CA ASP A 19 -4.28 -10.67 -20.35
C ASP A 19 -5.05 -9.36 -20.08
N ASP A 20 -6.25 -9.20 -20.64
CA ASP A 20 -7.13 -8.10 -20.28
C ASP A 20 -7.50 -8.14 -18.79
N LYS A 21 -7.75 -6.94 -18.25
CA LYS A 21 -7.95 -6.71 -16.82
C LYS A 21 -9.04 -7.61 -16.22
N ASP A 22 -10.16 -7.79 -16.91
CA ASP A 22 -11.28 -8.59 -16.40
C ASP A 22 -10.91 -10.07 -16.22
N PHE A 23 -10.12 -10.64 -17.15
CA PHE A 23 -9.64 -12.02 -17.03
C PHE A 23 -8.58 -12.16 -15.94
N VAL A 24 -7.71 -11.17 -15.78
CA VAL A 24 -6.70 -11.12 -14.71
C VAL A 24 -7.36 -11.08 -13.34
N LEU A 25 -8.37 -10.21 -13.15
CA LEU A 25 -9.11 -10.10 -11.90
C LEU A 25 -9.85 -11.40 -11.58
N LYS A 26 -10.47 -12.05 -12.56
CA LYS A 26 -11.12 -13.35 -12.38
C LYS A 26 -10.14 -14.44 -11.97
N ARG A 27 -8.91 -14.46 -12.53
CA ARG A 27 -7.85 -15.38 -12.09
C ARG A 27 -7.43 -15.10 -10.66
N ALA A 28 -7.22 -13.83 -10.30
CA ALA A 28 -6.85 -13.44 -8.94
C ALA A 28 -7.91 -13.88 -7.92
N GLU A 29 -9.20 -13.73 -8.25
CA GLU A 29 -10.32 -14.18 -7.41
C GLU A 29 -10.30 -15.71 -7.19
N ILE A 30 -10.14 -16.49 -8.27
CA ILE A 30 -10.08 -17.97 -8.18
C ILE A 30 -8.90 -18.39 -7.31
N LEU A 31 -7.72 -17.81 -7.53
CA LEU A 31 -6.51 -18.13 -6.76
C LEU A 31 -6.64 -17.75 -5.29
N ALA A 32 -7.24 -16.60 -4.99
CA ALA A 32 -7.51 -16.15 -3.63
C ALA A 32 -8.38 -17.15 -2.88
N LYS A 33 -9.48 -17.60 -3.51
CA LYS A 33 -10.43 -18.58 -2.94
C LYS A 33 -9.80 -19.97 -2.80
N ALA A 34 -8.82 -20.31 -3.64
CA ALA A 34 -8.06 -21.55 -3.54
C ALA A 34 -6.97 -21.54 -2.43
N GLY A 35 -6.87 -20.47 -1.64
CA GLY A 35 -5.90 -20.40 -0.53
C GLY A 35 -4.50 -19.93 -0.93
N MET A 36 -4.37 -19.22 -2.05
CA MET A 36 -3.08 -18.71 -2.53
C MET A 36 -2.33 -17.90 -1.46
N THR A 37 -3.00 -17.02 -0.70
CA THR A 37 -2.32 -16.21 0.33
C THR A 37 -1.67 -17.10 1.39
N SER A 38 -2.35 -18.14 1.85
CA SER A 38 -1.79 -19.10 2.83
C SER A 38 -0.55 -19.81 2.28
N GLY A 39 -0.59 -20.21 1.00
CA GLY A 39 0.57 -20.79 0.32
C GLY A 39 1.75 -19.81 0.23
N LEU A 40 1.49 -18.55 -0.13
CA LEU A 40 2.52 -17.51 -0.19
C LEU A 40 3.12 -17.18 1.18
N VAL A 41 2.31 -17.20 2.25
CA VAL A 41 2.78 -17.05 3.64
C VAL A 41 3.72 -18.19 4.05
N ALA A 42 3.47 -19.42 3.58
CA ALA A 42 4.40 -20.52 3.82
C ALA A 42 5.74 -20.31 3.10
N LEU A 43 5.69 -19.79 1.87
CA LEU A 43 6.87 -19.55 1.02
C LEU A 43 7.64 -18.26 1.39
N SER A 44 7.03 -17.34 2.14
CA SER A 44 7.65 -16.05 2.48
C SER A 44 8.85 -16.14 3.42
N LYS A 45 9.15 -17.34 3.95
CA LYS A 45 10.31 -17.62 4.81
C LYS A 45 11.63 -17.71 4.04
N THR A 46 11.60 -17.56 2.72
CA THR A 46 12.79 -17.51 1.88
C THR A 46 13.65 -16.28 2.19
N ASP A 47 14.97 -16.42 2.07
CA ASP A 47 15.92 -15.31 2.19
C ASP A 47 16.04 -14.50 0.89
N SER A 48 15.49 -14.99 -0.22
CA SER A 48 15.59 -14.31 -1.52
C SER A 48 14.67 -13.10 -1.61
N ASP A 49 15.27 -11.92 -1.76
CA ASP A 49 14.55 -10.66 -1.96
C ASP A 49 13.75 -10.64 -3.26
N ASN A 50 14.23 -11.32 -4.31
CA ASN A 50 13.49 -11.45 -5.57
C ASN A 50 12.24 -12.30 -5.39
N CYS A 51 12.31 -13.38 -4.60
CA CYS A 51 11.13 -14.18 -4.28
C CYS A 51 10.13 -13.37 -3.44
N LYS A 52 10.60 -12.60 -2.46
CA LYS A 52 9.74 -11.69 -1.67
C LYS A 52 9.08 -10.63 -2.56
N GLU A 53 9.79 -10.08 -3.53
CA GLU A 53 9.22 -9.16 -4.52
C GLU A 53 8.08 -9.81 -5.32
N LEU A 54 8.27 -11.05 -5.81
CA LEU A 54 7.21 -11.77 -6.52
C LEU A 54 5.99 -12.01 -5.63
N ILE A 55 6.21 -12.39 -4.37
CA ILE A 55 5.12 -12.56 -3.40
C ILE A 55 4.38 -11.22 -3.19
N ALA A 56 5.10 -10.12 -2.98
CA ALA A 56 4.52 -8.80 -2.79
C ALA A 56 3.69 -8.35 -4.00
N ARG A 57 4.15 -8.62 -5.23
CA ARG A 57 3.41 -8.33 -6.46
C ARG A 57 2.08 -9.09 -6.53
N VAL A 58 2.10 -10.40 -6.24
CA VAL A 58 0.89 -11.22 -6.27
C VAL A 58 -0.10 -10.76 -5.20
N LEU A 59 0.37 -10.49 -3.98
CA LEU A 59 -0.49 -9.99 -2.91
C LEU A 59 -1.05 -8.59 -3.22
N ASN A 60 -0.26 -7.70 -3.82
CA ASN A 60 -0.73 -6.38 -4.22
C ASN A 60 -1.80 -6.45 -5.32
N ALA A 61 -1.61 -7.35 -6.30
CA ALA A 61 -2.60 -7.60 -7.35
C ALA A 61 -3.91 -8.12 -6.76
N MET A 62 -3.85 -9.04 -5.79
CA MET A 62 -5.05 -9.49 -5.07
C MET A 62 -5.71 -8.35 -4.28
N CYS A 63 -4.92 -7.48 -3.65
CA CYS A 63 -5.42 -6.33 -2.89
C CYS A 63 -6.00 -5.21 -3.78
N GLU A 64 -5.81 -5.25 -5.09
CA GLU A 64 -6.51 -4.34 -6.01
C GLU A 64 -8.04 -4.51 -5.90
N MET A 65 -8.50 -5.75 -5.75
CA MET A 65 -9.89 -6.10 -5.52
C MET A 65 -10.25 -5.93 -4.04
N ALA A 66 -11.18 -5.03 -3.74
CA ALA A 66 -11.57 -4.73 -2.37
C ALA A 66 -12.16 -5.96 -1.64
N GLU A 67 -12.87 -6.82 -2.38
CA GLU A 67 -13.51 -8.03 -1.88
C GLU A 67 -12.50 -9.08 -1.39
N LEU A 68 -11.29 -9.08 -1.96
CA LEU A 68 -10.26 -10.07 -1.62
C LEU A 68 -9.39 -9.64 -0.43
N ARG A 69 -9.41 -8.35 -0.05
CA ARG A 69 -8.58 -7.81 1.05
C ARG A 69 -8.85 -8.52 2.37
N GLY A 70 -10.12 -8.86 2.65
CA GLY A 70 -10.51 -9.61 3.85
C GLY A 70 -9.87 -11.00 3.89
N ILE A 71 -9.88 -11.73 2.77
CA ILE A 71 -9.24 -13.05 2.64
C ILE A 71 -7.73 -12.93 2.84
N VAL A 72 -7.09 -11.91 2.25
CA VAL A 72 -5.65 -11.67 2.39
C VAL A 72 -5.27 -11.44 3.86
N VAL A 73 -6.04 -10.63 4.60
CA VAL A 73 -5.81 -10.37 6.02
C VAL A 73 -6.00 -11.66 6.83
N GLN A 74 -7.11 -12.36 6.64
CA GLN A 74 -7.45 -13.59 7.36
C GLN A 74 -6.39 -14.68 7.18
N GLN A 75 -5.83 -14.81 5.98
CA GLN A 75 -4.81 -15.80 5.66
C GLN A 75 -3.38 -15.35 6.04
N GLY A 76 -3.23 -14.23 6.74
CA GLY A 76 -1.93 -13.77 7.26
C GLY A 76 -1.07 -12.97 6.27
N GLY A 77 -1.64 -12.55 5.12
CA GLY A 77 -0.94 -11.73 4.14
C GLY A 77 -0.45 -10.40 4.71
N ALA A 78 -1.28 -9.70 5.49
CA ALA A 78 -0.89 -8.45 6.15
C ALA A 78 0.36 -8.61 7.04
N LYS A 79 0.50 -9.76 7.73
CA LYS A 79 1.64 -10.04 8.61
C LYS A 79 2.95 -10.14 7.84
N ILE A 80 2.95 -10.77 6.66
CA ILE A 80 4.18 -10.98 5.87
C ILE A 80 4.53 -9.77 5.01
N LEU A 81 3.56 -8.92 4.66
CA LEU A 81 3.80 -7.70 3.89
C LEU A 81 4.61 -6.66 4.69
N ILE A 82 4.44 -6.58 6.01
CA ILE A 82 5.15 -5.61 6.87
C ILE A 82 6.68 -5.74 6.75
N PRO A 83 7.30 -6.91 6.98
CA PRO A 83 8.75 -7.04 6.80
C PRO A 83 9.19 -6.84 5.34
N MET A 84 8.39 -7.28 4.35
CA MET A 84 8.68 -7.05 2.93
C MET A 84 8.62 -5.57 2.52
N ALA A 85 7.88 -4.74 3.26
CA ALA A 85 7.80 -3.30 3.04
C ALA A 85 9.01 -2.55 3.65
N LEU A 86 9.69 -3.16 4.62
CA LEU A 86 10.87 -2.61 5.29
C LEU A 86 12.16 -3.01 4.57
N GLU A 87 12.26 -4.29 4.18
CA GLU A 87 13.48 -4.92 3.65
C GLU A 87 13.23 -5.63 2.32
N GLY A 88 14.27 -5.69 1.49
CA GLY A 88 14.24 -6.29 0.17
C GLY A 88 14.45 -5.28 -0.96
N THR A 89 14.13 -5.72 -2.18
CA THR A 89 14.30 -4.92 -3.39
C THR A 89 13.46 -3.64 -3.33
N VAL A 90 13.89 -2.59 -4.05
CA VAL A 90 13.14 -1.32 -4.12
C VAL A 90 11.72 -1.55 -4.66
N LYS A 91 11.59 -2.37 -5.71
CA LYS A 91 10.30 -2.69 -6.32
C LYS A 91 9.42 -3.54 -5.40
N GLY A 92 9.98 -4.55 -4.74
CA GLY A 92 9.28 -5.40 -3.78
C GLY A 92 8.71 -4.59 -2.61
N LYS A 93 9.51 -3.67 -2.05
CA LYS A 93 9.05 -2.76 -1.00
C LYS A 93 7.88 -1.90 -1.46
N ARG A 94 7.95 -1.27 -2.63
CA ARG A 94 6.83 -0.45 -3.16
C ARG A 94 5.55 -1.26 -3.29
N GLN A 95 5.64 -2.47 -3.85
CA GLN A 95 4.49 -3.38 -3.99
C GLN A 95 3.91 -3.80 -2.64
N ALA A 96 4.77 -4.10 -1.66
CA ALA A 96 4.33 -4.47 -0.33
C ALA A 96 3.65 -3.30 0.41
N ILE A 97 4.21 -2.09 0.29
CA ILE A 97 3.63 -0.88 0.90
C ILE A 97 2.27 -0.58 0.29
N GLN A 98 2.14 -0.65 -1.04
CA GLN A 98 0.86 -0.42 -1.70
C GLN A 98 -0.20 -1.45 -1.29
N ALA A 99 0.18 -2.73 -1.17
CA ALA A 99 -0.73 -3.77 -0.67
C ALA A 99 -1.19 -3.47 0.77
N ILE A 100 -0.28 -3.05 1.65
CA ILE A 100 -0.59 -2.62 3.03
C ILE A 100 -1.57 -1.44 3.00
N ALA A 101 -1.30 -0.43 2.18
CA ALA A 101 -2.15 0.75 2.05
C ALA A 101 -3.57 0.36 1.65
N ARG A 102 -3.72 -0.46 0.59
CA ARG A 102 -5.02 -0.97 0.11
C ARG A 102 -5.78 -1.73 1.20
N ILE A 103 -5.10 -2.59 1.96
CA ILE A 103 -5.69 -3.30 3.09
C ILE A 103 -6.20 -2.31 4.14
N GLY A 104 -5.37 -1.34 4.56
CA GLY A 104 -5.71 -0.39 5.62
C GLY A 104 -6.77 0.65 5.24
N ILE A 105 -7.04 0.83 3.95
CA ILE A 105 -8.15 1.67 3.47
C ILE A 105 -9.51 1.00 3.73
N THR A 106 -9.62 -0.31 3.50
CA THR A 106 -10.92 -1.01 3.52
C THR A 106 -11.18 -1.78 4.82
N ILE A 107 -10.14 -2.36 5.41
CA ILE A 107 -10.26 -3.15 6.63
C ILE A 107 -9.89 -2.25 7.81
N ASN A 108 -10.70 -2.27 8.87
CA ASN A 108 -10.41 -1.53 10.09
C ASN A 108 -8.95 -1.82 10.53
N PRO A 109 -8.08 -0.78 10.64
CA PRO A 109 -6.68 -0.97 11.00
C PRO A 109 -6.44 -1.71 12.32
N GLU A 110 -7.37 -1.67 13.28
CA GLU A 110 -7.27 -2.45 14.53
C GLU A 110 -7.31 -3.96 14.27
N VAL A 111 -8.03 -4.37 13.22
CA VAL A 111 -8.15 -5.76 12.79
C VAL A 111 -7.03 -6.13 11.82
N ALA A 112 -6.71 -5.26 10.86
CA ALA A 112 -5.69 -5.51 9.86
C ALA A 112 -4.26 -5.51 10.44
N PHE A 113 -3.98 -4.59 11.37
CA PHE A 113 -2.66 -4.34 11.94
C PHE A 113 -2.70 -4.30 13.47
N PRO A 114 -3.08 -5.41 14.13
CA PRO A 114 -3.29 -5.44 15.57
C PRO A 114 -2.01 -5.18 16.36
N GLY A 115 -2.14 -4.46 17.48
CA GLY A 115 -1.06 -4.16 18.40
C GLY A 115 0.07 -3.35 17.75
N GLN A 116 1.31 -3.78 17.96
CA GLN A 116 2.51 -3.08 17.50
C GLN A 116 2.58 -2.90 15.97
N ARG A 117 1.90 -3.77 15.20
CA ARG A 117 1.90 -3.71 13.73
C ARG A 117 1.37 -2.39 13.18
N SER A 118 0.36 -1.80 13.84
CA SER A 118 -0.16 -0.47 13.52
C SER A 118 0.92 0.62 13.49
N CYS A 119 1.95 0.50 14.34
CA CYS A 119 3.09 1.40 14.38
C CYS A 119 4.19 1.01 13.38
N GLU A 120 4.36 -0.28 13.09
CA GLU A 120 5.37 -0.78 12.13
C GLU A 120 5.04 -0.38 10.68
N VAL A 121 3.75 -0.30 10.33
CA VAL A 121 3.31 0.11 8.98
C VAL A 121 3.49 1.60 8.69
N VAL A 122 3.63 2.45 9.72
CA VAL A 122 3.73 3.91 9.56
C VAL A 122 4.93 4.30 8.69
N ARG A 123 6.12 3.82 9.05
CA ARG A 123 7.36 4.21 8.34
C ARG A 123 7.36 3.79 6.86
N PRO A 124 6.95 2.56 6.49
CA PRO A 124 6.78 2.19 5.09
C PRO A 124 5.76 3.06 4.34
N LEU A 125 4.60 3.36 4.94
CA LEU A 125 3.58 4.21 4.30
C LEU A 125 4.09 5.63 4.02
N LEU A 126 4.81 6.23 4.98
CA LEU A 126 5.43 7.55 4.79
C LEU A 126 6.48 7.55 3.67
N LYS A 127 7.25 6.46 3.48
CA LYS A 127 8.19 6.36 2.35
C LYS A 127 7.49 6.41 0.99
N ASN A 128 6.23 5.98 0.94
CA ASN A 128 5.45 5.97 -0.29
C ASN A 128 4.77 7.33 -0.58
N LEU A 129 5.03 8.34 0.25
CA LEU A 129 4.70 9.75 0.03
C LEU A 129 5.83 10.51 -0.67
N HIS A 130 6.84 9.81 -1.19
CA HIS A 130 7.90 10.44 -1.96
C HIS A 130 7.40 10.85 -3.36
N VAL A 131 7.95 11.93 -3.91
CA VAL A 131 7.60 12.48 -5.24
C VAL A 131 7.88 11.52 -6.40
N GLU A 132 8.76 10.55 -6.20
CA GLU A 132 9.07 9.50 -7.19
C GLU A 132 8.06 8.33 -7.20
N CYS A 133 7.11 8.34 -6.26
CA CYS A 133 6.00 7.40 -6.26
C CYS A 133 4.85 7.98 -7.10
N SER A 134 4.01 7.10 -7.63
CA SER A 134 2.84 7.49 -8.41
C SER A 134 1.80 8.19 -7.52
N ALA A 135 0.96 9.04 -8.13
CA ALA A 135 -0.14 9.70 -7.42
C ALA A 135 -1.10 8.69 -6.76
N LEU A 136 -1.30 7.51 -7.36
CA LEU A 136 -2.11 6.45 -6.76
C LEU A 136 -1.45 5.86 -5.50
N GLU A 137 -0.15 5.59 -5.55
CA GLU A 137 0.62 5.10 -4.39
C GLU A 137 0.58 6.13 -3.24
N ASN A 138 0.76 7.42 -3.55
CA ASN A 138 0.65 8.49 -2.56
C ASN A 138 -0.76 8.55 -1.97
N PHE A 139 -1.79 8.53 -2.81
CA PHE A 139 -3.19 8.62 -2.40
C PHE A 139 -3.58 7.47 -1.47
N GLU A 140 -3.28 6.23 -1.86
CA GLU A 140 -3.58 5.04 -1.06
C GLU A 140 -2.84 5.10 0.29
N SER A 141 -1.60 5.58 0.29
CA SER A 141 -0.80 5.70 1.51
C SER A 141 -1.34 6.78 2.45
N LEU A 142 -1.75 7.94 1.92
CA LEU A 142 -2.42 9.00 2.70
C LEU A 142 -3.73 8.50 3.30
N MET A 143 -4.57 7.83 2.52
CA MET A 143 -5.84 7.28 3.01
C MET A 143 -5.63 6.23 4.12
N CYS A 144 -4.63 5.37 3.98
CA CYS A 144 -4.26 4.43 5.03
C CYS A 144 -3.74 5.14 6.29
N LEU A 145 -2.91 6.17 6.14
CA LEU A 145 -2.41 6.99 7.25
C LEU A 145 -3.54 7.74 7.96
N THR A 146 -4.55 8.23 7.23
CA THR A 146 -5.77 8.83 7.80
C THR A 146 -6.47 7.85 8.73
N ASN A 147 -6.72 6.62 8.27
CA ASN A 147 -7.37 5.59 9.08
C ASN A 147 -6.52 5.21 10.30
N LEU A 148 -5.20 5.11 10.14
CA LEU A 148 -4.25 4.84 11.24
C LEU A 148 -4.23 5.97 12.29
N ALA A 149 -4.18 7.23 11.86
CA ALA A 149 -4.20 8.40 12.76
C ALA A 149 -5.51 8.50 13.56
N GLY A 150 -6.61 8.00 12.99
CA GLY A 150 -7.92 7.91 13.63
C GLY A 150 -8.01 6.85 14.73
N MET A 151 -7.06 5.91 14.84
CA MET A 151 -7.12 4.82 15.82
C MET A 151 -6.90 5.29 17.26
N ASN A 152 -5.68 5.76 17.56
CA ASN A 152 -5.26 6.09 18.91
C ASN A 152 -4.00 6.98 18.92
N GLU A 153 -3.71 7.51 20.10
CA GLU A 153 -2.59 8.43 20.33
C GLU A 153 -1.22 7.81 20.05
N THR A 154 -1.06 6.51 20.28
CA THR A 154 0.23 5.82 20.06
C THR A 154 0.62 5.85 18.59
N VAL A 155 -0.34 5.63 17.68
CA VAL A 155 -0.10 5.67 16.24
C VAL A 155 0.17 7.09 15.77
N ARG A 156 -0.57 8.10 16.26
CA ARG A 156 -0.31 9.52 15.96
C ARG A 156 1.10 9.94 16.38
N LYS A 157 1.50 9.62 17.62
CA LYS A 157 2.88 9.87 18.09
C LYS A 157 3.92 9.18 17.24
N ARG A 158 3.64 7.98 16.72
CA ARG A 158 4.55 7.30 15.80
C ARG A 158 4.67 8.03 14.46
N ILE A 159 3.56 8.53 13.90
CA ILE A 159 3.58 9.34 12.67
C ILE A 159 4.43 10.61 12.89
N ILE A 160 4.23 11.31 14.01
CA ILE A 160 5.01 12.50 14.37
C ILE A 160 6.51 12.17 14.47
N LYS A 161 6.86 11.11 15.21
CA LYS A 161 8.26 10.71 15.44
C LYS A 161 9.00 10.34 14.15
N GLU A 162 8.30 9.82 13.14
CA GLU A 162 8.87 9.51 11.83
C GLU A 162 8.87 10.72 10.88
N GLY A 163 8.55 11.93 11.37
CA GLY A 163 8.48 13.16 10.58
C GLY A 163 7.26 13.23 9.65
N GLY A 164 6.26 12.38 9.86
CA GLY A 164 5.15 12.19 8.93
C GLY A 164 4.24 13.40 8.78
N LEU A 165 4.17 14.29 9.77
CA LEU A 165 3.34 15.48 9.69
C LEU A 165 3.74 16.37 8.50
N SER A 166 5.02 16.69 8.36
CA SER A 166 5.52 17.51 7.25
C SER A 166 5.31 16.85 5.89
N TRP A 167 5.42 15.51 5.81
CA TRP A 167 5.13 14.77 4.57
C TRP A 167 3.65 14.87 4.19
N ILE A 168 2.74 14.78 5.17
CA ILE A 168 1.30 14.90 4.92
C ILE A 168 0.95 16.34 4.53
N GLU A 169 1.50 17.34 5.24
CA GLU A 169 1.25 18.76 4.97
C GLU A 169 1.68 19.18 3.56
N HIS A 170 2.78 18.63 3.05
CA HIS A 170 3.25 18.89 1.69
C HIS A 170 2.12 18.69 0.66
N TYR A 171 1.31 17.64 0.79
CA TYR A 171 0.20 17.34 -0.11
C TYR A 171 -1.00 18.27 0.01
N LEU A 172 -1.08 19.14 1.03
CA LEU A 172 -2.09 20.21 1.10
C LEU A 172 -1.84 21.28 0.03
N TYR A 173 -0.59 21.45 -0.38
CA TYR A 173 -0.16 22.49 -1.32
C TYR A 173 -0.05 21.98 -2.77
N GLU A 174 -0.20 20.68 -3.00
CA GLU A 174 -0.23 20.07 -4.33
C GLU A 174 -1.54 20.40 -5.08
N ASP A 175 -1.51 20.50 -6.40
CA ASP A 175 -2.70 20.82 -7.21
C ASP A 175 -3.66 19.64 -7.40
N HIS A 176 -3.22 18.42 -7.07
CA HIS A 176 -4.02 17.22 -7.23
C HIS A 176 -5.14 17.11 -6.18
N GLU A 177 -6.39 17.29 -6.60
CA GLU A 177 -7.56 17.38 -5.71
C GLU A 177 -7.68 16.19 -4.73
N MET A 178 -7.57 14.95 -5.22
CA MET A 178 -7.71 13.76 -4.35
C MET A 178 -6.59 13.65 -3.31
N LEU A 179 -5.37 14.05 -3.64
CA LEU A 179 -4.23 14.03 -2.71
C LEU A 179 -4.40 15.10 -1.64
N LYS A 180 -4.76 16.32 -2.05
CA LYS A 180 -5.08 17.42 -1.14
C LYS A 180 -6.20 17.05 -0.16
N ARG A 181 -7.25 16.40 -0.66
CA ARG A 181 -8.36 15.91 0.17
C ARG A 181 -7.91 14.86 1.17
N ALA A 182 -7.15 13.85 0.73
CA ALA A 182 -6.64 12.80 1.61
C ALA A 182 -5.69 13.36 2.68
N ALA A 183 -4.81 14.30 2.31
CA ALA A 183 -3.92 15.00 3.23
C ALA A 183 -4.69 15.82 4.26
N ALA A 184 -5.70 16.60 3.86
CA ALA A 184 -6.53 17.37 4.79
C ALA A 184 -7.25 16.47 5.80
N GLN A 185 -7.76 15.31 5.36
CA GLN A 185 -8.37 14.33 6.26
C GLN A 185 -7.36 13.72 7.24
N ALA A 186 -6.15 13.40 6.77
CA ALA A 186 -5.08 12.91 7.62
C ALA A 186 -4.70 13.94 8.70
N ILE A 187 -4.50 15.21 8.31
CA ILE A 187 -4.21 16.31 9.25
C ILE A 187 -5.33 16.47 10.28
N ASN A 188 -6.60 16.42 9.85
CA ASN A 188 -7.73 16.50 10.77
C ASN A 188 -7.67 15.42 11.87
N ASN A 189 -7.32 14.18 11.52
CA ASN A 189 -7.14 13.12 12.52
C ASN A 189 -5.88 13.32 13.36
N MET A 190 -4.80 13.89 12.79
CA MET A 190 -3.58 14.22 13.52
C MET A 190 -3.80 15.32 14.57
N MET A 191 -4.68 16.29 14.32
CA MET A 191 -5.03 17.36 15.27
C MET A 191 -5.68 16.86 16.57
N LEU A 192 -6.10 15.58 16.63
CA LEU A 192 -6.54 14.94 17.88
C LEU A 192 -5.39 14.69 18.87
N SER A 193 -4.13 14.81 18.42
CA SER A 193 -2.93 14.69 19.25
C SER A 193 -2.54 16.06 19.81
N GLU A 194 -2.43 16.19 21.13
CA GLU A 194 -1.95 17.43 21.77
C GLU A 194 -0.56 17.84 21.28
N ASP A 195 0.30 16.86 20.98
CA ASP A 195 1.66 17.13 20.47
C ASP A 195 1.62 17.86 19.12
N VAL A 196 0.61 17.63 18.28
CA VAL A 196 0.46 18.34 17.00
C VAL A 196 -0.05 19.76 17.24
N ILE A 197 -1.01 19.93 18.15
CA ILE A 197 -1.53 21.26 18.52
C ILE A 197 -0.38 22.15 19.00
N LYS A 198 0.47 21.65 19.92
CA LYS A 198 1.62 22.37 20.46
C LYS A 198 2.70 22.72 19.41
N MET A 199 2.74 22.03 18.28
CA MET A 199 3.67 22.35 17.18
C MET A 199 3.18 23.53 16.32
N HIS A 200 1.89 23.87 16.41
CA HIS A 200 1.26 24.94 15.63
C HIS A 200 0.81 26.16 16.47
N GLU A 201 1.05 26.13 17.79
CA GLU A 201 0.95 27.28 18.70
C GLU A 201 2.24 28.12 18.65
#